data_AF-A0A7S1HDQ7-F1
#
_entry.id   AF-A0A7S1HDQ7-F1
#
_cell.length_a   1.000
_cell.length_b   1.000
_cell.length_c   1.000
_cell.angle_alpha   90.00
_cell.angle_beta   90.00
_cell.angle_gamma   90.00
#
_symmetry.space_group_name_H-M   'P 1'
#
loop_
_entity.id
_entity.type
_entity.pdbx_description
1 polymer ?
#
loop_
_entity_poly.entity_id
_entity_poly.type
_entity_poly.pdbx_seq_one_letter_code
_entity_poly.pdbx_strand_id
1 'polypeptide(L)'
;SIQLWAHSCDDLRKVPSSVFLPMLLGGWAKWGGCLAMEWIAVSYVEHELGFDVRADLPALMCLYHFSMVYPMISCLYLGCEVLVWSLTGCMTSTTAGDFPLISATMREFWGRRYNQVISHLCRTVIFHPCASLGVPLPLTTLLIFSCTGLLHAVPTALVGAPPLEVFGQFFFFVIHWAICAAESAIAPKSRSPLRTVALFVMVYPVFG
;
A
#
# COMPACT_ATOMS: atom_id res chain seq x y z
N SER A 1 -28.43 -7.54 15.97
CA SER A 1 -26.97 -7.42 15.73
C SER A 1 -26.34 -6.15 16.32
N ILE A 2 -27.09 -5.07 16.63
CA ILE A 2 -26.55 -3.84 17.26
C ILE A 2 -26.38 -3.96 18.79
N GLN A 3 -27.23 -4.73 19.48
CA GLN A 3 -27.18 -4.83 20.95
C GLN A 3 -25.99 -5.68 21.48
N LEU A 4 -25.45 -6.61 20.69
CA LEU A 4 -24.26 -7.38 21.06
C LEU A 4 -22.97 -6.53 20.99
N TRP A 5 -22.97 -5.45 20.22
CA TRP A 5 -21.82 -4.55 20.08
C TRP A 5 -21.68 -3.56 21.26
N ALA A 6 -22.80 -3.07 21.79
CA ALA A 6 -22.80 -2.14 22.92
C ALA A 6 -22.21 -2.74 24.20
N HIS A 7 -22.45 -4.03 24.45
CA HIS A 7 -21.89 -4.72 25.62
C HIS A 7 -20.36 -4.96 25.53
N SER A 8 -19.79 -5.07 24.33
CA SER A 8 -18.33 -5.23 24.16
C SER A 8 -17.54 -3.93 24.35
N CYS A 9 -18.17 -2.76 24.18
CA CYS A 9 -17.52 -1.46 24.35
C CYS A 9 -17.35 -1.03 25.82
N ASP A 10 -18.14 -1.59 26.75
CA ASP A 10 -18.04 -1.25 28.18
C ASP A 10 -16.88 -1.96 28.89
N ASP A 11 -16.44 -3.12 28.41
CA ASP A 11 -15.30 -3.82 28.98
C ASP A 11 -13.94 -3.27 28.53
N LEU A 12 -13.86 -2.62 27.35
CA LEU A 12 -12.61 -2.06 26.83
C LEU A 12 -12.25 -0.68 27.42
N ARG A 13 -13.21 0.03 28.03
CA ARG A 13 -12.97 1.27 28.78
C ARG A 13 -12.23 1.05 30.10
N LYS A 14 -12.05 -0.20 30.53
CA LYS A 14 -11.34 -0.57 31.76
C LYS A 14 -9.85 -0.84 31.55
N VAL A 15 -9.34 -0.71 30.32
CA VAL A 15 -7.92 -0.94 30.03
C VAL A 15 -7.08 0.22 30.59
N PRO A 16 -6.14 -0.01 31.52
CA PRO A 16 -5.38 1.06 32.16
C PRO A 16 -4.46 1.81 31.17
N SER A 17 -4.36 3.13 31.34
CA SER A 17 -3.46 4.01 30.58
C SER A 17 -1.97 3.63 30.69
N SER A 18 -1.59 2.85 31.70
CA SER A 18 -0.24 2.28 31.87
C SER A 18 0.15 1.24 30.81
N VAL A 19 -0.83 0.72 30.04
CA VAL A 19 -0.59 -0.21 28.92
C VAL A 19 -0.21 0.55 27.64
N PHE A 20 -0.60 1.83 27.51
CA PHE A 20 -0.42 2.61 26.28
C PHE A 20 1.00 3.15 26.07
N LEU A 21 1.70 3.51 27.15
CA LEU A 21 3.04 4.12 27.07
C LEU A 21 4.13 3.14 26.57
N PRO A 22 4.16 1.86 26.99
CA PRO A 22 5.07 0.86 26.42
C PRO A 22 4.75 0.54 24.95
N MET A 23 3.50 0.72 24.51
CA MET A 23 3.05 0.44 23.14
C MET A 23 3.51 1.52 22.15
N LEU A 24 3.56 2.78 22.60
CA LEU A 24 4.11 3.92 21.84
C LEU A 24 5.64 3.93 21.84
N LEU A 25 6.29 3.65 22.98
CA LEU A 25 7.76 3.65 23.10
C LEU A 25 8.40 2.40 22.48
N GLY A 26 7.68 1.26 22.45
CA GLY A 26 8.11 0.04 21.74
C GLY A 26 8.12 0.16 20.21
N GLY A 27 7.55 1.23 19.64
CA GLY A 27 7.59 1.51 18.20
C GLY A 27 8.98 1.83 17.67
N TRP A 28 9.87 2.40 18.49
CA TRP A 28 11.22 2.79 18.08
C TRP A 28 12.21 1.61 18.09
N ALA A 29 12.08 0.70 19.06
CA ALA A 29 12.83 -0.57 19.07
C ALA A 29 12.43 -1.53 17.93
N LYS A 30 11.24 -1.35 17.36
CA LYS A 30 10.73 -2.12 16.20
C LYS A 30 11.34 -1.70 14.85
N TRP A 31 11.97 -0.53 14.73
CA TRP A 31 12.71 -0.18 13.50
C TRP A 31 13.96 -1.03 13.32
N GLY A 32 14.67 -1.34 14.41
CA GLY A 32 15.69 -2.39 14.42
C GLY A 32 15.11 -3.79 14.17
N GLY A 33 13.85 -4.01 14.57
CA GLY A 33 13.08 -5.20 14.22
C GLY A 33 12.75 -5.33 12.74
N CYS A 34 12.48 -4.24 12.02
CA CYS A 34 12.26 -4.27 10.56
C CYS A 34 13.55 -4.63 9.81
N LEU A 35 14.70 -4.10 10.22
CA LEU A 35 16.01 -4.45 9.65
C LEU A 35 16.45 -5.88 10.04
N ALA A 36 16.10 -6.34 11.24
CA ALA A 36 16.33 -7.73 11.66
C ALA A 36 15.40 -8.71 10.92
N MET A 37 14.14 -8.33 10.67
CA MET A 37 13.21 -9.08 9.83
C MET A 37 13.66 -9.12 8.37
N GLU A 38 14.27 -8.04 7.85
CA GLU A 38 14.93 -8.01 6.54
C GLU A 38 16.06 -9.05 6.46
N TRP A 39 16.94 -9.10 7.46
CA TRP A 39 18.04 -10.07 7.48
C TRP A 39 17.56 -11.51 7.69
N ILE A 40 16.55 -11.72 8.54
CA ILE A 40 15.97 -13.04 8.84
C ILE A 40 15.14 -13.57 7.67
N ALA A 41 14.35 -12.73 6.99
CA ALA A 41 13.54 -13.14 5.85
C ALA A 41 14.41 -13.51 4.65
N VAL A 42 15.47 -12.73 4.37
CA VAL A 42 16.45 -13.07 3.32
C VAL A 42 17.18 -14.36 3.66
N SER A 43 17.68 -14.49 4.90
CA SER A 43 18.39 -15.70 5.35
C SER A 43 17.50 -16.95 5.36
N TYR A 44 16.22 -16.82 5.73
CA TYR A 44 15.27 -17.93 5.75
C TYR A 44 14.91 -18.40 4.34
N VAL A 45 14.69 -17.48 3.39
CA VAL A 45 14.36 -17.85 2.01
C VAL A 45 15.57 -18.48 1.30
N GLU A 46 16.78 -17.99 1.56
CA GLU A 46 18.02 -18.57 1.02
C GLU A 46 18.29 -19.97 1.58
N HIS A 47 18.10 -20.18 2.89
CA HIS A 47 18.59 -21.37 3.57
C HIS A 47 17.57 -22.51 3.66
N GLU A 48 16.26 -22.21 3.71
CA GLU A 48 15.20 -23.23 3.90
C GLU A 48 14.42 -23.54 2.63
N LEU A 49 14.28 -22.58 1.70
CA LEU A 49 13.42 -22.74 0.52
C LEU A 49 14.20 -23.06 -0.77
N GLY A 50 15.54 -23.02 -0.75
CA GLY A 50 16.39 -23.42 -1.87
C GLY A 50 16.24 -22.56 -3.13
N PHE A 51 15.77 -21.31 -2.98
CA PHE A 51 15.60 -20.37 -4.08
C PHE A 51 16.97 -19.88 -4.59
N ASP A 52 17.20 -19.96 -5.91
CA ASP A 52 18.34 -19.29 -6.54
C ASP A 52 18.02 -17.79 -6.62
N VAL A 53 18.57 -17.05 -5.67
CA VAL A 53 18.38 -15.61 -5.50
C VAL A 53 18.65 -14.84 -6.79
N ARG A 54 19.46 -15.35 -7.73
CA ARG A 54 19.70 -14.67 -9.02
C ARG A 54 18.64 -14.94 -10.07
N ALA A 55 18.02 -16.13 -10.07
CA ALA A 55 16.95 -16.48 -11.00
C ALA A 55 15.58 -15.93 -10.55
N ASP A 56 15.35 -15.89 -9.24
CA ASP A 56 14.06 -15.54 -8.63
C ASP A 56 14.06 -14.16 -7.92
N LEU A 57 15.15 -13.39 -8.05
CA LEU A 57 15.34 -12.07 -7.43
C LEU A 57 14.11 -11.16 -7.55
N PRO A 58 13.44 -11.03 -8.71
CA PRO A 58 12.30 -10.12 -8.84
C PRO A 58 11.08 -10.58 -8.03
N ALA A 59 10.82 -11.89 -7.95
CA ALA A 59 9.72 -12.44 -7.18
C ALA A 59 9.98 -12.33 -5.67
N LEU A 60 11.23 -12.58 -5.26
CA LEU A 60 11.73 -12.43 -3.90
C LEU A 60 11.69 -10.98 -3.43
N MET A 61 12.15 -10.03 -4.26
CA MET A 61 12.08 -8.60 -3.98
C MET A 61 10.65 -8.08 -3.87
N CYS A 62 9.68 -8.71 -4.55
CA CYS A 62 8.29 -8.32 -4.47
C CYS A 62 7.54 -8.95 -3.30
N LEU A 63 7.84 -10.21 -2.96
CA LEU A 63 7.41 -10.76 -1.69
C LEU A 63 7.96 -9.91 -0.54
N TYR A 64 9.24 -9.55 -0.61
CA TYR A 64 9.89 -8.66 0.35
C TYR A 64 9.19 -7.28 0.40
N HIS A 65 9.11 -6.56 -0.71
CA HIS A 65 8.54 -5.22 -0.73
C HIS A 65 7.05 -5.20 -0.34
N PHE A 66 6.28 -6.18 -0.80
CA PHE A 66 4.87 -6.29 -0.41
C PHE A 66 4.73 -6.71 1.07
N SER A 67 5.56 -7.63 1.56
CA SER A 67 5.60 -8.03 2.97
C SER A 67 6.09 -6.93 3.91
N MET A 68 6.80 -5.93 3.40
CA MET A 68 7.27 -4.80 4.20
C MET A 68 6.31 -3.62 4.10
N VAL A 69 6.00 -3.16 2.89
CA VAL A 69 5.22 -1.94 2.67
C VAL A 69 3.76 -2.13 3.03
N TYR A 70 3.13 -3.25 2.70
CA TYR A 70 1.71 -3.44 3.01
C TYR A 70 1.47 -3.55 4.53
N PRO A 71 2.24 -4.34 5.30
CA PRO A 71 2.15 -4.32 6.76
C PRO A 71 2.57 -2.99 7.38
N MET A 72 3.57 -2.28 6.84
CA MET A 72 3.94 -0.95 7.33
C MET A 72 2.78 0.04 7.19
N ILE A 73 2.19 0.14 6.00
CA ILE A 73 1.02 1.00 5.74
C ILE A 73 -0.16 0.57 6.62
N SER A 74 -0.39 -0.74 6.78
CA SER A 74 -1.46 -1.27 7.62
C SER A 74 -1.24 -0.94 9.10
N CYS A 75 -0.01 -1.05 9.61
CA CYS A 75 0.36 -0.66 10.97
C CYS A 75 0.18 0.85 11.19
N LEU A 76 0.55 1.67 10.21
CA LEU A 76 0.36 3.12 10.27
C LEU A 76 -1.12 3.48 10.38
N TYR A 77 -1.98 2.89 9.53
CA TYR A 77 -3.42 3.15 9.59
C TYR A 77 -4.03 2.64 10.90
N LEU A 78 -3.66 1.45 11.35
CA LEU A 78 -4.11 0.93 12.65
C LEU A 78 -3.69 1.86 13.80
N GLY A 79 -2.46 2.37 13.79
CA GLY A 79 -1.99 3.35 14.77
C GLY A 79 -2.80 4.64 14.76
N CYS A 80 -3.09 5.17 13.57
CA CYS A 80 -3.94 6.34 13.41
C CYS A 80 -5.38 6.10 13.91
N GLU A 81 -5.97 4.94 13.63
CA GLU A 81 -7.31 4.57 14.11
C GLU A 81 -7.36 4.49 15.64
N VAL A 82 -6.37 3.82 16.25
CA VAL A 82 -6.25 3.74 17.71
C VAL A 82 -6.11 5.13 18.32
N LEU A 83 -5.32 6.01 17.70
CA LEU A 83 -5.15 7.39 18.17
C LEU A 83 -6.45 8.20 18.06
N VAL A 84 -7.12 8.18 16.90
CA VAL A 84 -8.39 8.88 16.69
C VAL A 84 -9.44 8.37 17.67
N TRP A 85 -9.54 7.05 17.85
CA TRP A 85 -10.44 6.44 18.81
C TRP A 85 -10.12 6.88 20.25
N SER A 86 -8.84 6.90 20.63
CA SER A 86 -8.42 7.31 21.97
C SER A 86 -8.75 8.77 22.27
N LEU A 87 -8.68 9.65 21.25
CA LEU A 87 -8.94 11.08 21.40
C LEU A 87 -10.42 11.46 21.27
N THR A 88 -11.19 10.73 20.46
CA THR A 88 -12.55 11.14 20.06
C THR A 88 -13.64 10.16 20.49
N GLY A 89 -13.29 8.93 20.88
CA GLY A 89 -14.23 7.84 21.11
C GLY A 89 -14.86 7.26 19.84
N CYS A 90 -14.53 7.80 18.67
CA CYS A 90 -15.07 7.36 17.38
C CYS A 90 -14.07 6.43 16.69
N MET A 91 -14.53 5.26 16.26
CA MET A 91 -13.77 4.41 15.35
C MET A 91 -14.00 4.86 13.91
N THR A 92 -12.91 5.05 13.16
CA THR A 92 -12.95 5.17 11.71
C THR A 92 -12.75 3.79 11.10
N SER A 93 -13.48 3.46 10.02
CA SER A 93 -13.32 2.21 9.26
C SER A 93 -12.39 2.45 8.07
N THR A 94 -11.14 2.79 8.33
CA THR A 94 -10.12 3.14 7.33
C THR A 94 -9.19 1.95 7.09
N THR A 95 -9.67 0.98 6.32
CA THR A 95 -8.83 -0.18 5.98
C THR A 95 -7.73 0.20 4.99
N ALA A 96 -6.51 -0.21 5.29
CA ALA A 96 -5.34 -0.10 4.41
C ALA A 96 -5.53 -0.81 3.05
N GLY A 97 -6.37 -1.84 3.00
CA GLY A 97 -6.69 -2.56 1.78
C GLY A 97 -7.56 -3.79 2.03
N ASP A 98 -8.10 -4.36 0.94
CA ASP A 98 -8.94 -5.56 0.90
C ASP A 98 -8.19 -6.65 0.11
N PHE A 99 -7.28 -7.36 0.79
CA PHE A 99 -6.44 -8.43 0.23
C PHE A 99 -5.90 -8.12 -1.18
N PRO A 100 -5.01 -7.14 -1.34
CA PRO A 100 -4.60 -6.69 -2.68
C PRO A 100 -3.94 -7.77 -3.54
N LEU A 101 -3.30 -8.77 -2.94
CA LEU A 101 -2.64 -9.86 -3.69
C LEU A 101 -3.60 -10.77 -4.45
N ILE A 102 -4.88 -10.81 -4.09
CA ILE A 102 -5.88 -11.62 -4.81
C ILE A 102 -6.55 -10.85 -5.96
N SER A 103 -6.06 -9.66 -6.29
CA SER A 103 -6.55 -8.85 -7.42
C SER A 103 -6.33 -9.58 -8.73
N ALA A 104 -7.38 -9.76 -9.54
CA ALA A 104 -7.26 -10.47 -10.81
C ALA A 104 -6.82 -9.55 -11.99
N THR A 105 -6.77 -8.24 -11.75
CA THR A 105 -6.32 -7.19 -12.69
C THR A 105 -5.58 -6.09 -11.94
N MET A 106 -4.71 -5.35 -12.62
CA MET A 106 -4.04 -4.17 -12.04
C MET A 106 -5.05 -3.08 -11.68
N ARG A 107 -6.14 -2.96 -12.44
CA ARG A 107 -7.23 -2.03 -12.10
C ARG A 107 -7.93 -2.39 -10.81
N GLU A 108 -8.18 -3.67 -10.55
CA GLU A 108 -8.77 -4.12 -9.29
C GLU A 108 -7.81 -3.87 -8.12
N PHE A 109 -6.52 -4.10 -8.34
CA PHE A 109 -5.47 -3.81 -7.37
C PHE A 109 -5.51 -2.35 -6.93
N TRP A 110 -5.29 -1.40 -7.84
CA TRP A 110 -5.21 0.03 -7.51
C TRP A 110 -6.56 0.68 -7.21
N GLY A 111 -7.62 0.23 -7.90
CA GLY A 111 -8.92 0.90 -7.86
C GLY A 111 -9.83 0.42 -6.73
N ARG A 112 -9.57 -0.76 -6.15
CA ARG A 112 -10.48 -1.38 -5.19
C ARG A 112 -9.80 -1.97 -3.96
N ARG A 113 -8.63 -2.58 -4.10
CA ARG A 113 -8.07 -3.43 -3.03
C ARG A 113 -6.85 -2.84 -2.33
N TYR A 114 -6.01 -2.09 -3.01
CA TYR A 114 -4.80 -1.51 -2.43
C TYR A 114 -5.04 -0.07 -1.98
N ASN A 115 -4.61 0.25 -0.76
CA ASN A 115 -4.59 1.61 -0.19
C ASN A 115 -5.91 2.37 -0.40
N GLN A 116 -7.00 1.83 0.14
CA GLN A 116 -8.35 2.39 -0.06
C GLN A 116 -8.51 3.80 0.49
N VAL A 117 -7.70 4.21 1.47
CA VAL A 117 -7.65 5.58 1.98
C VAL A 117 -7.19 6.54 0.88
N ILE A 118 -6.07 6.24 0.21
CA ILE A 118 -5.60 7.05 -0.91
C ILE A 118 -6.57 6.97 -2.08
N SER A 119 -7.15 5.79 -2.39
CA SER A 119 -8.18 5.69 -3.44
C SER A 119 -9.40 6.58 -3.14
N HIS A 120 -9.84 6.63 -1.88
CA HIS A 120 -10.94 7.50 -1.45
C HIS A 120 -10.57 8.98 -1.58
N LEU A 121 -9.38 9.37 -1.12
CA LEU A 121 -8.88 10.74 -1.24
C LEU A 121 -8.80 11.17 -2.70
N CYS A 122 -8.19 10.37 -3.57
CA CYS A 122 -8.10 10.66 -5.01
C CYS A 122 -9.47 10.75 -5.66
N ARG A 123 -10.46 9.96 -5.22
CA ARG A 123 -11.84 10.09 -5.71
C ARG A 123 -12.43 11.46 -5.37
N THR A 124 -12.30 11.86 -4.11
CA THR A 124 -12.87 13.12 -3.62
C THR A 124 -12.16 14.35 -4.18
N VAL A 125 -10.83 14.33 -4.24
CA VAL A 125 -10.00 15.50 -4.58
C VAL A 125 -9.76 15.65 -6.09
N ILE A 126 -9.71 14.54 -6.84
CA ILE A 126 -9.33 14.57 -8.26
C ILE A 126 -10.48 14.04 -9.13
N PHE A 127 -10.95 12.82 -8.88
CA PHE A 127 -11.89 12.16 -9.77
C PHE A 127 -13.23 12.90 -9.90
N HIS A 128 -13.88 13.20 -8.78
CA HIS A 128 -15.18 13.87 -8.78
C HIS A 128 -15.11 15.27 -9.41
N PRO A 129 -14.14 16.14 -9.06
CA PRO A 129 -13.94 17.40 -9.76
C PRO A 129 -13.71 17.23 -11.26
N CYS A 130 -12.80 16.34 -11.68
CA CYS A 130 -12.55 16.09 -13.10
C CYS A 130 -13.81 15.59 -13.84
N ALA A 131 -14.57 14.69 -13.24
CA ALA A 131 -15.82 14.19 -13.81
C ALA A 131 -16.86 15.31 -13.96
N SER A 132 -16.97 16.19 -12.96
CA SER A 132 -17.87 17.35 -13.03
C SER A 132 -17.50 18.36 -14.13
N LEU A 133 -16.21 18.42 -14.48
CA LEU A 133 -15.67 19.24 -15.57
C LEU A 133 -15.70 18.54 -16.94
N GLY A 134 -16.23 17.32 -17.03
CA GLY A 134 -16.28 16.56 -18.27
C GLY A 134 -14.92 16.07 -18.77
N VAL A 135 -13.91 15.99 -17.89
CA VAL A 135 -12.59 15.46 -18.24
C VAL A 135 -12.71 13.97 -18.59
N PRO A 136 -12.14 13.49 -19.72
CA PRO A 136 -12.21 12.08 -20.09
C PRO A 136 -11.55 11.17 -19.04
N LEU A 137 -12.18 10.01 -18.78
CA LEU A 137 -11.72 9.03 -17.79
C LEU A 137 -10.22 8.65 -17.93
N PRO A 138 -9.66 8.41 -19.14
CA PRO A 138 -8.23 8.11 -19.28
C PRO A 138 -7.34 9.25 -18.78
N LEU A 139 -7.74 10.50 -19.02
CA LEU A 139 -7.00 11.68 -18.57
C LEU A 139 -7.15 11.90 -17.07
N THR A 140 -8.35 11.70 -16.51
CA THR A 140 -8.57 11.76 -15.06
C THR A 140 -7.73 10.72 -14.32
N THR A 141 -7.69 9.49 -14.81
CA THR A 141 -6.88 8.44 -14.20
C THR A 141 -5.38 8.69 -14.38
N LEU A 142 -4.94 9.24 -15.51
CA LEU A 142 -3.54 9.66 -15.70
C LEU A 142 -3.14 10.72 -14.67
N LEU A 143 -4.00 11.72 -14.43
CA LEU A 143 -3.78 12.75 -13.43
C LEU A 143 -3.66 12.16 -12.02
N ILE A 144 -4.55 11.22 -11.66
CA ILE A 144 -4.48 10.53 -10.37
C ILE A 144 -3.13 9.83 -10.20
N PHE A 145 -2.71 8.99 -11.16
CA PHE A 145 -1.45 8.27 -11.07
C PHE A 145 -0.22 9.20 -11.09
N SER A 146 -0.27 10.29 -11.86
CA SER A 146 0.80 11.29 -11.89
C SER A 146 0.91 12.04 -10.56
N CYS A 147 -0.20 12.45 -9.97
CA CYS A 147 -0.23 13.08 -8.65
C CYS A 147 0.28 12.13 -7.56
N THR A 148 -0.12 10.85 -7.57
CA THR A 148 0.42 9.87 -6.63
C THR A 148 1.92 9.67 -6.85
N GLY A 149 2.38 9.59 -8.11
CA GLY A 149 3.80 9.51 -8.42
C GLY A 149 4.60 10.71 -7.90
N LEU A 150 4.08 11.93 -8.05
CA LEU A 150 4.69 13.15 -7.50
C LEU A 150 4.73 13.14 -5.96
N LEU A 151 3.67 12.64 -5.31
CA LEU A 151 3.63 12.50 -3.85
C LEU A 151 4.72 11.56 -3.31
N HIS A 152 5.22 10.63 -4.12
CA HIS A 152 6.37 9.80 -3.78
C HIS A 152 7.70 10.44 -4.20
N ALA A 153 7.80 10.92 -5.45
CA ALA A 153 9.04 11.45 -6.00
C ALA A 153 9.52 12.75 -5.33
N VAL A 154 8.61 13.66 -4.94
CA VAL A 154 9.00 14.95 -4.35
C VAL A 154 9.66 14.78 -2.98
N PRO A 155 9.08 14.06 -2.00
CA PRO A 155 9.78 13.79 -0.74
C PRO A 155 11.14 13.13 -0.93
N THR A 156 11.24 12.17 -1.86
CA THR A 156 12.49 11.49 -2.22
C THR A 156 13.53 12.47 -2.77
N ALA A 157 13.13 13.42 -3.61
CA ALA A 157 14.01 14.48 -4.09
C ALA A 157 14.45 15.43 -2.96
N LEU A 158 13.54 15.78 -2.04
CA LEU A 158 13.82 16.69 -0.92
C LEU A 158 14.82 16.13 0.08
N VAL A 159 14.91 14.80 0.22
CA VAL A 159 15.94 14.14 1.04
C VAL A 159 17.26 13.94 0.30
N GLY A 160 17.38 14.45 -0.93
CA GLY A 160 18.63 14.44 -1.71
C GLY A 160 18.91 13.12 -2.43
N ALA A 161 17.90 12.29 -2.67
CA ALA A 161 18.08 11.04 -3.41
C ALA A 161 18.55 11.29 -4.86
N PRO A 162 19.27 10.34 -5.48
CA PRO A 162 19.72 10.46 -6.86
C PRO A 162 18.55 10.64 -7.83
N PRO A 163 18.73 11.38 -8.95
CA PRO A 163 17.66 11.61 -9.92
C PRO A 163 17.02 10.33 -10.45
N LEU A 164 17.78 9.25 -10.62
CA LEU A 164 17.27 7.98 -11.12
C LEU A 164 16.19 7.38 -10.20
N GLU A 165 16.39 7.47 -8.88
CA GLU A 165 15.43 7.00 -7.88
C GLU A 165 14.16 7.87 -7.88
N VAL A 166 14.35 9.20 -7.91
CA VAL A 166 13.25 10.18 -7.95
C VAL A 166 12.37 9.97 -9.19
N PHE A 167 12.98 9.93 -10.37
CA PHE A 167 12.24 9.70 -11.62
C PHE A 167 11.64 8.30 -11.65
N GLY A 168 12.35 7.32 -11.10
CA GLY A 168 11.90 5.95 -11.08
C GLY A 168 10.59 5.78 -10.30
N GLN A 169 10.49 6.42 -9.13
CA GLN A 169 9.24 6.44 -8.36
C GLN A 169 8.09 7.09 -9.13
N PHE A 170 8.33 8.20 -9.84
CA PHE A 170 7.29 8.82 -10.67
C PHE A 170 6.84 7.91 -11.81
N PHE A 171 7.80 7.36 -12.56
CA PHE A 171 7.52 6.50 -13.72
C PHE A 171 6.90 5.16 -13.32
N PHE A 172 7.17 4.65 -12.13
CA PHE A 172 6.47 3.50 -11.57
C PHE A 172 4.95 3.70 -11.64
N PHE A 173 4.42 4.85 -11.19
CA PHE A 173 2.98 5.10 -11.24
C PHE A 173 2.47 5.32 -12.67
N VAL A 174 3.23 6.03 -13.51
CA VAL A 174 2.82 6.28 -14.90
C VAL A 174 2.74 4.98 -15.71
N ILE A 175 3.69 4.06 -15.53
CA ILE A 175 3.67 2.75 -16.19
C ILE A 175 2.48 1.92 -15.69
N HIS A 176 2.19 1.94 -14.39
CA HIS A 176 1.02 1.26 -13.84
C HIS A 176 -0.30 1.82 -14.36
N TRP A 177 -0.40 3.14 -14.58
CA TRP A 177 -1.53 3.74 -15.29
C TRP A 177 -1.65 3.17 -16.70
N ALA A 178 -0.56 3.12 -17.46
CA ALA A 178 -0.58 2.61 -18.83
C ALA A 178 -1.06 1.16 -18.88
N ILE A 179 -0.63 0.31 -17.93
CA ILE A 179 -1.11 -1.07 -17.78
C ILE A 179 -2.62 -1.08 -17.48
N CYS A 180 -3.10 -0.27 -16.53
CA CYS A 180 -4.53 -0.19 -16.19
C CYS A 180 -5.39 0.30 -17.38
N ALA A 181 -4.88 1.25 -18.15
CA ALA A 181 -5.52 1.77 -19.35
C ALA A 181 -5.58 0.72 -20.45
N ALA A 182 -4.48 -0.02 -20.67
CA ALA A 182 -4.43 -1.14 -21.62
C ALA A 182 -5.40 -2.27 -21.22
N GLU A 183 -5.47 -2.63 -19.93
CA GLU A 183 -6.49 -3.56 -19.44
C GLU A 183 -7.93 -3.06 -19.69
N SER A 184 -8.14 -1.75 -19.77
CA SER A 184 -9.46 -1.14 -20.02
C SER A 184 -9.85 -1.24 -21.48
N ALA A 185 -8.88 -1.04 -22.37
CA ALA A 185 -9.09 -1.10 -23.81
C ALA A 185 -9.22 -2.53 -24.35
N ILE A 186 -8.45 -3.48 -23.81
CA ILE A 186 -8.27 -4.80 -24.43
C ILE A 186 -9.20 -5.88 -23.83
N ALA A 187 -9.88 -5.60 -22.71
CA ALA A 187 -10.70 -6.57 -21.96
C ALA A 187 -9.96 -7.92 -21.80
N PRO A 188 -8.95 -7.99 -20.92
CA PRO A 188 -7.98 -9.09 -20.93
C PRO A 188 -8.65 -10.46 -20.82
N LYS A 189 -8.26 -11.37 -21.72
CA LYS A 189 -8.78 -12.76 -21.79
C LYS A 189 -8.46 -13.60 -20.56
N SER A 190 -7.37 -13.27 -19.86
CA SER A 190 -7.01 -13.88 -18.58
C SER A 190 -7.30 -12.89 -17.45
N ARG A 191 -7.68 -13.40 -16.28
CA ARG A 191 -7.82 -12.63 -15.05
C ARG A 191 -7.24 -13.52 -13.95
N SER A 192 -5.96 -13.36 -13.65
CA SER A 192 -5.28 -14.18 -12.65
C SER A 192 -4.52 -13.30 -11.66
N PRO A 193 -4.61 -13.59 -10.35
CA PRO A 193 -3.81 -12.91 -9.34
C PRO A 193 -2.31 -12.98 -9.60
N LEU A 194 -1.82 -14.12 -10.08
CA LEU A 194 -0.41 -14.32 -10.43
C LEU A 194 0.06 -13.34 -11.52
N ARG A 195 -0.76 -13.07 -12.54
CA ARG A 195 -0.41 -12.08 -13.56
C ARG A 195 -0.35 -10.67 -12.97
N THR A 196 -1.31 -10.31 -12.12
CA THR A 196 -1.34 -8.98 -11.49
C THR A 196 -0.14 -8.77 -10.58
N VAL A 197 0.23 -9.77 -9.77
CA VAL A 197 1.46 -9.74 -8.99
C VAL A 197 2.68 -9.62 -9.91
N ALA A 198 2.77 -10.43 -10.98
CA ALA A 198 3.88 -10.37 -11.92
C ALA A 198 4.01 -9.02 -12.63
N LEU A 199 2.90 -8.38 -13.01
CA LEU A 199 2.91 -7.05 -13.63
C LEU A 199 3.36 -5.97 -12.64
N PHE A 200 2.93 -6.05 -11.37
CA PHE A 200 3.41 -5.17 -10.31
C PHE A 200 4.92 -5.35 -10.09
N VAL A 201 5.38 -6.61 -10.10
CA VAL A 201 6.79 -6.99 -9.94
C VAL A 201 7.69 -6.43 -11.03
N MET A 202 7.32 -6.60 -12.29
CA MET A 202 8.19 -6.23 -13.42
C MET A 202 8.50 -4.74 -13.48
N VAL A 203 7.64 -3.89 -12.92
CA VAL A 203 7.81 -2.43 -12.94
C VAL A 203 8.69 -1.94 -11.79
N TYR A 204 8.88 -2.74 -10.74
CA TYR A 204 9.58 -2.35 -9.51
C TYR A 204 11.12 -2.29 -9.63
N PRO A 205 11.84 -3.32 -10.14
CA PRO A 205 13.31 -3.35 -10.16
C PRO A 205 13.95 -2.45 -11.24
N VAL A 206 13.16 -1.67 -11.98
CA VAL A 206 13.69 -0.67 -12.92
C VAL A 206 14.08 0.63 -12.21
N PHE A 207 13.64 0.81 -10.95
CA PHE A 207 13.57 2.12 -10.30
C PHE A 207 13.96 2.16 -8.82
N GLY A 208 14.39 1.03 -8.24
CA GLY A 208 14.90 0.92 -6.87
C GLY A 208 16.34 0.42 -6.83
#